data_AF-A0A929AAN4-F1
#
_entry.id   AF-A0A929AAN4-F1
#
_cell.length_a   1.000
_cell.length_b   1.000
_cell.length_c   1.000
_cell.angle_alpha   90.00
_cell.angle_beta   90.00
_cell.angle_gamma   90.00
#
_symmetry.space_group_name_H-M   'P 1'
#
loop_
_entity.id
_entity.type
_entity.pdbx_description
1 polymer ?
#
loop_
_entity_poly.entity_id
_entity_poly.type
_entity_poly.pdbx_seq_one_letter_code
_entity_poly.pdbx_strand_id
1 'polypeptide(L)'
;MQVEHIYQDPEGKWHVDYGISHLMGLAIRVYFGQILISLILVIPIMIISVIAGIALGQSLPEETDTSEAADIQPEAVCAESQ
;
A
#
# COMPACT_ATOMS: atom_id res chain seq x y z
N MET A 1 -2.14 -22.79 -31.16
CA MET A 1 -0.84 -23.38 -30.75
C MET A 1 -0.10 -23.71 -32.03
N GLN A 2 0.94 -22.95 -32.39
CA GLN A 2 1.80 -23.29 -33.53
C GLN A 2 3.05 -23.95 -32.99
N VAL A 3 3.24 -25.20 -33.36
CA VAL A 3 4.45 -25.97 -33.09
C VAL A 3 5.49 -25.54 -34.12
N GLU A 4 6.68 -25.16 -33.67
CA GLU A 4 7.74 -24.69 -34.58
C GLU A 4 8.50 -25.87 -35.17
N HIS A 5 8.88 -26.83 -34.32
CA HIS A 5 9.51 -28.08 -34.75
C HIS A 5 9.03 -29.26 -33.91
N ILE A 6 8.79 -30.39 -34.59
CA ILE A 6 8.65 -31.70 -33.96
C ILE A 6 9.87 -32.50 -34.40
N TYR A 7 10.66 -32.98 -33.46
CA TYR A 7 11.83 -33.81 -33.75
C TYR A 7 11.93 -34.98 -32.79
N GLN A 8 12.60 -36.04 -33.24
CA GLN A 8 12.88 -37.21 -32.42
C GLN A 8 14.32 -37.12 -31.95
N ASP A 9 14.55 -37.29 -30.65
CA ASP A 9 15.89 -37.30 -30.09
C ASP A 9 16.65 -38.60 -30.46
N PRO A 10 17.97 -38.65 -30.20
CA PRO A 10 18.76 -39.86 -30.45
C PRO A 10 18.32 -41.09 -29.65
N GLU A 11 17.54 -40.91 -28.57
CA GLU A 11 16.98 -41.99 -27.75
C GLU A 11 15.60 -42.47 -28.26
N GLY A 12 15.09 -41.88 -29.34
CA GLY A 12 13.80 -42.22 -29.93
C GLY A 12 12.60 -41.51 -29.29
N LYS A 13 12.79 -40.56 -28.37
CA LYS A 13 11.69 -39.79 -27.78
C LYS A 13 11.30 -38.61 -28.66
N TRP A 14 10.00 -38.35 -28.72
CA TRP A 14 9.44 -37.23 -29.47
C TRP A 14 9.46 -35.96 -28.63
N HIS A 15 10.03 -34.89 -29.17
CA HIS A 15 10.07 -33.57 -28.56
C HIS A 15 9.32 -32.57 -29.43
N VAL A 16 8.61 -31.67 -28.77
CA VAL A 16 7.83 -30.61 -29.40
C VAL A 16 8.42 -29.28 -28.97
N ASP A 17 9.00 -28.56 -29.92
CA ASP A 17 9.57 -27.25 -29.69
C ASP A 17 8.54 -26.16 -29.97
N TYR A 18 8.19 -25.44 -28.91
CA TYR A 18 7.31 -24.28 -28.97
C TYR A 18 8.22 -23.06 -28.89
N GLY A 19 8.58 -22.50 -30.05
CA GLY A 19 9.56 -21.42 -30.19
C GLY A 19 9.58 -20.34 -29.12
N ILE A 20 10.73 -19.66 -28.99
CA ILE A 20 10.99 -18.60 -27.99
C ILE A 20 9.88 -17.53 -27.97
N SER A 21 9.29 -17.20 -29.12
CA SER A 21 8.16 -16.28 -29.26
C SER A 21 6.93 -16.69 -28.43
N HIS A 22 6.68 -17.99 -28.27
CA HIS A 22 5.57 -18.52 -27.48
C HIS A 22 5.83 -18.42 -25.98
N LEU A 23 7.05 -18.76 -25.54
CA LEU A 23 7.48 -18.57 -24.15
C LEU A 23 7.43 -17.09 -23.74
N MET A 24 7.84 -16.20 -24.65
CA MET A 24 7.77 -14.76 -24.43
C MET A 24 6.33 -14.26 -24.32
N GLY A 25 5.43 -14.76 -25.18
CA GLY A 25 4.00 -14.44 -25.10
C GLY A 25 3.33 -14.92 -23.81
N LEU A 26 3.70 -16.10 -23.30
CA LEU A 26 3.22 -16.61 -22.03
C LEU A 26 3.74 -15.75 -20.86
N ALA A 27 5.03 -15.44 -20.84
CA ALA A 27 5.65 -14.61 -19.81
C ALA A 27 5.01 -13.22 -19.73
N ILE A 28 4.75 -12.59 -20.87
CA ILE A 28 4.07 -11.29 -20.95
C ILE A 28 2.66 -11.38 -20.35
N ARG A 29 1.86 -12.38 -20.72
CA ARG A 29 0.50 -12.55 -20.18
C ARG A 29 0.50 -12.77 -18.67
N VAL A 30 1.44 -13.56 -18.15
CA VAL A 30 1.57 -13.80 -16.71
C VAL A 30 1.97 -12.51 -15.99
N TYR A 31 2.92 -11.75 -16.54
CA TYR A 31 3.37 -10.48 -15.97
C TYR A 31 2.25 -9.43 -15.93
N PHE A 32 1.54 -9.23 -17.04
CA PHE A 32 0.37 -8.32 -17.08
C PHE A 32 -0.76 -8.80 -16.16
N GLY A 33 -0.98 -10.11 -16.07
CA GLY A 33 -1.95 -10.71 -15.14
C GLY A 33 -1.61 -10.41 -13.69
N GLN A 34 -0.34 -10.58 -13.29
CA GLN A 34 0.12 -10.25 -11.94
C GLN A 34 -0.02 -8.75 -11.62
N ILE A 35 0.31 -7.87 -12.56
CA ILE A 35 0.13 -6.42 -12.39
C ILE A 35 -1.35 -6.11 -12.16
N LEU A 36 -2.23 -6.68 -12.98
CA LEU A 36 -3.67 -6.44 -12.87
C LEU A 36 -4.23 -6.91 -11.53
N ILE A 37 -3.86 -8.12 -11.09
CA ILE A 37 -4.26 -8.66 -9.78
C ILE A 37 -3.75 -7.78 -8.65
N SER A 38 -2.48 -7.34 -8.73
CA SER A 38 -1.88 -6.47 -7.72
C SER A 38 -2.60 -5.12 -7.65
N LEU A 39 -2.96 -4.55 -8.79
CA LEU A 39 -3.70 -3.28 -8.85
C LEU A 39 -5.09 -3.41 -8.19
N ILE A 40 -5.81 -4.49 -8.49
CA ILE A 40 -7.14 -4.77 -7.93
C ILE A 40 -7.09 -4.97 -6.41
N LEU A 41 -6.02 -5.55 -5.87
CA LEU A 41 -5.90 -5.79 -4.44
C LEU A 41 -5.34 -4.58 -3.68
N VAL A 42 -4.30 -3.93 -4.20
CA VAL A 42 -3.59 -2.86 -3.48
C VAL A 42 -4.41 -1.58 -3.41
N ILE A 43 -5.09 -1.18 -4.49
CA ILE A 43 -5.91 0.03 -4.50
C ILE A 43 -6.97 0.05 -3.38
N PRO A 44 -7.86 -0.98 -3.24
CA PRO A 44 -8.87 -0.94 -2.20
C PRO A 44 -8.28 -1.01 -0.80
N ILE A 45 -7.18 -1.75 -0.60
CA ILE A 45 -6.48 -1.80 0.69
C ILE A 45 -5.94 -0.41 1.05
N MET A 46 -5.34 0.30 0.10
CA MET A 46 -4.83 1.66 0.33
C MET A 46 -5.97 2.63 0.68
N ILE A 47 -7.10 2.56 -0.03
CA ILE A 47 -8.27 3.40 0.26
C ILE A 47 -8.80 3.12 1.68
N ILE A 48 -8.97 1.86 2.05
CA ILE A 48 -9.41 1.47 3.39
C ILE A 48 -8.42 1.96 4.45
N SER A 49 -7.11 1.83 4.20
CA SER A 49 -6.07 2.31 5.11
C SER A 49 -6.12 3.82 5.33
N VAL A 50 -6.36 4.61 4.27
CA VAL A 50 -6.49 6.06 4.37
C VAL A 50 -7.72 6.45 5.18
N ILE A 51 -8.87 5.81 4.90
CA ILE A 51 -10.12 6.05 5.63
C ILE A 51 -9.94 5.69 7.12
N ALA A 52 -9.32 4.55 7.42
CA ALA A 52 -9.04 4.11 8.78
C ALA A 52 -8.10 5.10 9.51
N GLY A 53 -7.07 5.60 8.85
CA GLY A 53 -6.17 6.61 9.41
C GLY A 53 -6.89 7.92 9.75
N ILE A 54 -7.77 8.39 8.87
CA ILE A 54 -8.59 9.60 9.13
C ILE A 54 -9.54 9.35 10.31
N ALA A 55 -10.24 8.21 10.33
CA ALA A 55 -11.18 7.88 11.40
C ALA A 55 -10.49 7.77 12.77
N LEU A 56 -9.31 7.15 12.83
CA LEU A 56 -8.51 7.06 14.05
C LEU A 56 -7.98 8.43 14.49
N GLY A 57 -7.50 9.25 13.54
CA GLY A 57 -7.02 10.61 13.81
C GLY A 57 -8.11 11.55 14.35
N GLN A 58 -9.38 11.36 13.94
CA GLN A 58 -10.51 12.12 14.47
C GLN A 58 -11.00 11.64 15.84
N SER A 59 -10.53 10.48 16.30
CA SER A 59 -10.93 9.87 17.59
C SER A 59 -9.93 10.09 18.73
N LEU A 60 -8.75 10.63 18.43
CA LEU A 60 -7.83 11.11 19.47
C LEU A 60 -8.37 12.45 19.99
N PRO A 61 -8.74 12.55 21.28
CA PRO A 61 -8.92 13.87 21.86
C PRO A 61 -7.59 14.60 21.70
N GLU A 62 -7.66 15.78 21.10
CA GLU A 62 -6.57 16.74 21.12
C GLU A 62 -6.35 17.12 22.60
N GLU A 63 -5.48 16.39 23.32
CA GLU A 63 -4.91 16.90 24.58
C GLU A 63 -3.96 18.04 24.22
N THR A 64 -4.54 19.19 23.88
CA THR A 64 -3.86 20.48 23.95
C THR A 64 -4.04 20.99 25.37
N ASP A 65 -3.32 20.38 26.31
CA ASP A 65 -3.16 20.93 27.65
C ASP A 65 -1.88 21.78 27.71
N THR A 66 -2.11 23.08 27.82
CA THR A 66 -1.43 23.98 28.75
C THR A 66 0.10 24.08 28.66
N SER A 67 0.59 25.11 27.95
CA SER A 67 1.76 25.87 28.41
C SER A 67 1.63 27.34 28.04
N GLU A 68 1.79 28.17 29.08
CA GLU A 68 2.20 29.58 29.00
C GLU A 68 1.11 30.65 28.83
N ALA A 69 0.35 30.86 29.91
CA ALA A 69 0.19 32.19 30.49
C ALA A 69 -0.15 32.04 31.98
N ALA A 70 0.88 31.79 32.79
CA ALA A 70 0.86 32.25 34.16
C ALA A 70 0.86 33.79 34.12
N ASP A 71 -0.32 34.40 33.99
CA ASP A 71 -0.48 35.81 34.30
C ASP A 71 -0.44 35.95 35.82
N ILE A 72 0.77 36.18 36.30
CA ILE A 72 1.09 36.49 37.68
C ILE A 72 0.38 37.82 37.99
N GLN A 73 -0.61 37.75 38.88
CA GLN A 73 -1.08 38.89 39.66
C GLN A 73 0.10 39.72 40.17
N PRO A 74 -0.01 41.05 40.22
CA PRO A 74 0.40 41.78 41.39
C PRO A 74 -0.83 42.07 42.25
N GLU A 75 -0.74 41.52 43.46
CA GLU A 75 -1.52 41.78 44.66
C GLU A 75 -2.17 43.17 44.71
N ALA A 76 -3.47 43.22 44.97
CA ALA A 76 -4.11 44.37 45.59
C ALA A 76 -5.25 43.90 46.50
N VAL A 77 -4.90 43.19 47.58
CA VAL A 77 -5.81 43.02 48.71
C VAL A 77 -5.06 43.26 50.04
N CYS A 78 -5.65 44.16 50.82
CA CYS A 78 -5.50 44.46 52.25
C CYS A 78 -4.51 45.55 52.69
N ALA A 79 -5.07 46.72 53.05
CA ALA A 79 -5.11 47.10 54.46
C ALA A 79 -6.28 48.08 54.73
N GLU A 80 -7.08 47.69 55.71
CA GLU A 80 -8.18 48.38 56.38
C GLU A 80 -7.67 49.54 57.29
N SER A 81 -8.58 50.45 57.68
CA SER A 81 -8.55 51.29 58.89
C SER A 81 -7.81 52.66 58.84
N GLN A 82 -8.56 53.74 58.63
CA GLN A 82 -8.86 54.77 59.65
C GLN A 82 -9.94 55.74 59.17
#